data_AF-A0A7S2S9F0-F1
#
_entry.id   AF-A0A7S2S9F0-F1
#
_cell.length_a   1.000
_cell.length_b   1.000
_cell.length_c   1.000
_cell.angle_alpha   90.00
_cell.angle_beta   90.00
_cell.angle_gamma   90.00
#
_symmetry.space_group_name_H-M   'P 1'
#
loop_
_entity.id
_entity.type
_entity.pdbx_description
1 polymer ?
#
loop_
_entity_poly.entity_id
_entity_poly.type
_entity_poly.pdbx_seq_one_letter_code
_entity_poly.pdbx_strand_id
1 'polypeptide(L)'
;SKAEAARQVEESNAEQVMGQVDTVVIERIFSSSTRLSAQGIQDLVHQLCQVSRKELQSSSSYRSKHIQADMSQPRIFCLQKLVEVADYNMAVRGRVVWASIWEMLADHFTRVACGENQAVAMYAVDSLRQLSLKFLGKEEMVGFNFQRRFLKPFEVIMQHNTAPETREFVLSSINNLLLARAPNVRSGWKSIFHVFSTAGMLREEAISQLAFDTL
;
A
#
# COMPACT_ATOMS: atom_id res chain seq x y z
N SER A 1 -33.82 5.94 -14.68
CA SER A 1 -33.16 5.93 -16.01
C SER A 1 -32.79 4.51 -16.42
N LYS A 2 -32.57 4.18 -17.72
CA LYS A 2 -32.03 2.85 -18.14
C LYS A 2 -30.75 2.47 -17.39
N ALA A 3 -29.91 3.46 -17.06
CA ALA A 3 -28.69 3.26 -16.28
C ALA A 3 -28.95 2.82 -14.83
N GLU A 4 -30.07 3.24 -14.25
CA GLU A 4 -30.44 2.95 -12.87
C GLU A 4 -31.07 1.56 -12.73
N ALA A 5 -31.85 1.14 -13.74
CA ALA A 5 -32.33 -0.23 -13.84
C ALA A 5 -31.18 -1.23 -14.03
N ALA A 6 -30.17 -0.89 -14.85
CA ALA A 6 -28.97 -1.72 -15.01
C ALA A 6 -28.18 -1.84 -13.70
N ARG A 7 -28.05 -0.73 -12.95
CA ARG A 7 -27.37 -0.72 -11.65
C ARG A 7 -28.08 -1.61 -10.62
N GLN A 8 -29.41 -1.53 -10.52
CA GLN A 8 -30.18 -2.40 -9.61
C GLN A 8 -30.04 -3.88 -9.95
N VAL A 9 -29.99 -4.22 -11.24
CA VAL A 9 -29.75 -5.60 -11.67
C VAL A 9 -28.33 -6.05 -11.30
N GLU A 10 -27.32 -5.21 -11.49
CA GLU A 10 -25.94 -5.53 -11.13
C GLU A 10 -25.74 -5.68 -9.60
N GLU A 11 -26.34 -4.80 -8.80
CA GLU A 11 -26.34 -4.90 -7.33
C GLU A 11 -27.01 -6.19 -6.85
N SER A 12 -28.20 -6.50 -7.37
CA SER A 12 -28.93 -7.74 -7.04
C SER A 12 -28.17 -9.00 -7.44
N ASN A 13 -27.53 -9.00 -8.61
CA ASN A 13 -26.68 -10.10 -9.06
C ASN A 13 -25.45 -10.25 -8.17
N ALA A 14 -24.81 -9.16 -7.75
CA ALA A 14 -23.67 -9.19 -6.86
C ALA A 14 -24.04 -9.75 -5.47
N GLU A 15 -25.18 -9.34 -4.93
CA GLU A 15 -25.71 -9.86 -3.65
C GLU A 15 -26.00 -11.37 -3.73
N GLN A 16 -26.64 -11.84 -4.80
CA GLN A 16 -26.90 -13.26 -4.99
C GLN A 16 -25.62 -14.08 -5.13
N VAL A 17 -24.63 -13.58 -5.88
CA VAL A 17 -23.33 -14.26 -6.03
C VAL A 17 -22.59 -14.28 -4.69
N MET A 18 -22.53 -13.16 -3.96
CA MET A 18 -21.88 -13.11 -2.65
C MET A 18 -22.57 -14.02 -1.62
N GLY A 19 -23.90 -14.17 -1.68
CA GLY A 19 -24.64 -15.10 -0.84
C GLY A 19 -24.32 -16.58 -1.10
N GLN A 20 -23.75 -16.91 -2.26
CA GLN A 20 -23.37 -18.28 -2.63
C GLN A 20 -21.87 -18.57 -2.49
N VAL A 21 -21.02 -17.54 -2.34
CA VAL A 21 -19.58 -17.70 -2.20
C VAL A 21 -19.20 -17.70 -0.73
N ASP A 22 -18.71 -18.85 -0.25
CA ASP A 22 -18.18 -18.97 1.10
C ASP A 22 -16.92 -18.08 1.27
N THR A 23 -17.00 -17.11 2.19
CA THR A 23 -15.90 -16.19 2.51
C THR A 23 -14.66 -16.93 2.99
N VAL A 24 -14.82 -18.11 3.61
CA VAL A 24 -13.71 -18.97 4.03
C VAL A 24 -12.93 -19.48 2.81
N VAL A 25 -13.62 -19.79 1.71
CA VAL A 25 -12.97 -20.24 0.48
C VAL A 25 -12.17 -19.09 -0.14
N ILE A 26 -12.70 -17.86 -0.09
CA ILE A 26 -11.99 -16.66 -0.55
C ILE A 26 -10.69 -16.47 0.25
N GLU A 27 -10.77 -16.49 1.58
CA GLU A 27 -9.59 -16.38 2.47
C GLU A 27 -8.56 -17.49 2.21
N ARG A 28 -9.03 -18.70 1.89
CA ARG A 28 -8.17 -19.83 1.58
C ARG A 28 -7.32 -19.59 0.34
N ILE A 29 -7.81 -18.84 -0.65
CA ILE A 29 -7.05 -18.53 -1.87
C ILE A 29 -5.81 -17.71 -1.52
N PHE A 30 -5.98 -16.63 -0.72
CA PHE A 30 -4.89 -15.72 -0.38
C PHE A 30 -3.87 -16.32 0.58
N SER A 31 -4.34 -17.00 1.64
CA SER A 31 -3.48 -17.72 2.58
C SER A 31 -2.69 -18.86 1.91
N SER A 32 -3.24 -19.46 0.86
CA SER A 32 -2.58 -20.51 0.07
C SER A 32 -1.58 -19.99 -0.97
N SER A 33 -1.44 -18.67 -1.10
CA SER A 33 -0.54 -18.04 -2.08
C SER A 33 0.93 -18.44 -1.93
N THR A 34 1.34 -18.88 -0.73
CA THR A 34 2.68 -19.42 -0.44
C THR A 34 2.99 -20.73 -1.18
N ARG A 35 1.95 -21.47 -1.59
CA ARG A 35 2.08 -22.74 -2.34
C ARG A 35 2.21 -22.54 -3.85
N LEU A 36 1.98 -21.33 -4.36
CA LEU A 36 2.11 -21.03 -5.78
C LEU A 36 3.56 -21.16 -6.24
N SER A 37 3.77 -21.41 -7.54
CA SER A 37 5.10 -21.29 -8.15
C SER A 37 5.61 -19.85 -8.11
N ALA A 38 6.90 -19.64 -8.38
CA ALA A 38 7.49 -18.30 -8.46
C ALA A 38 6.80 -17.41 -9.51
N GLN A 39 6.36 -17.99 -10.63
CA GLN A 39 5.59 -17.27 -11.64
C GLN A 39 4.15 -17.04 -11.17
N GLY A 40 3.50 -18.06 -10.63
CA GLY A 40 2.09 -17.97 -10.23
C GLY A 40 1.84 -16.92 -9.15
N ILE A 41 2.75 -16.72 -8.20
CA ILE A 41 2.63 -15.64 -7.21
C ILE A 41 2.80 -14.25 -7.83
N GLN A 42 3.70 -14.11 -8.81
CA GLN A 42 3.89 -12.83 -9.51
C GLN A 42 2.64 -12.48 -10.32
N ASP A 43 2.08 -13.45 -11.05
CA ASP A 43 0.84 -13.27 -11.81
C ASP A 43 -0.32 -12.91 -10.88
N LEU A 44 -0.46 -13.59 -9.73
CA LEU A 44 -1.48 -13.29 -8.73
C LEU A 44 -1.36 -11.84 -8.24
N VAL A 45 -0.17 -11.43 -7.80
CA VAL A 45 0.07 -10.06 -7.30
C VAL A 45 -0.21 -9.03 -8.38
N HIS A 46 0.23 -9.27 -9.62
CA HIS A 46 -0.01 -8.38 -10.74
C HIS A 46 -1.52 -8.21 -11.01
N GLN A 47 -2.29 -9.30 -11.03
CA GLN A 47 -3.74 -9.23 -11.24
C GLN A 47 -4.45 -8.56 -10.05
N LEU A 48 -4.03 -8.82 -8.81
CA LEU A 48 -4.60 -8.15 -7.64
C LEU A 48 -4.34 -6.64 -7.65
N CYS A 49 -3.16 -6.18 -8.08
CA CYS A 49 -2.91 -4.77 -8.30
C CYS A 49 -3.86 -4.17 -9.34
N GLN A 50 -4.13 -4.86 -10.44
CA GLN A 50 -5.07 -4.40 -11.45
C GLN A 50 -6.51 -4.30 -10.93
N VAL A 51 -6.98 -5.31 -10.19
CA VAL A 51 -8.33 -5.29 -9.60
C VAL A 51 -8.42 -4.19 -8.56
N SER A 52 -7.42 -4.05 -7.69
CA SER A 52 -7.34 -2.96 -6.72
C SER A 52 -7.45 -1.57 -7.39
N ARG A 53 -6.79 -1.34 -8.53
CA ARG A 53 -6.94 -0.08 -9.27
C ARG A 53 -8.38 0.16 -9.72
N LYS A 54 -9.06 -0.88 -10.23
CA LYS A 54 -10.46 -0.79 -10.66
C LYS A 54 -11.38 -0.52 -9.47
N GLU A 55 -11.19 -1.21 -8.34
CA GLU A 55 -11.97 -1.00 -7.12
C GLU A 55 -11.89 0.44 -6.62
N LEU A 56 -10.68 1.02 -6.62
CA LEU A 56 -10.42 2.41 -6.21
C LEU A 56 -10.94 3.44 -7.22
N GLN A 57 -10.99 3.11 -8.51
CA GLN A 57 -11.53 3.98 -9.56
C GLN A 57 -13.05 3.99 -9.60
N SER A 58 -13.71 2.85 -9.37
CA SER A 58 -15.18 2.73 -9.39
C SER A 58 -15.88 3.66 -8.39
N SER A 59 -15.17 4.08 -7.35
CA SER A 59 -15.63 5.04 -6.34
C SER A 59 -15.61 6.49 -6.85
N SER A 60 -14.85 6.79 -7.91
CA SER A 60 -14.70 8.13 -8.50
C SER A 60 -15.65 8.38 -9.68
N SER A 61 -16.07 7.33 -10.40
CA SER A 61 -16.87 7.41 -11.63
C SER A 61 -18.37 7.67 -11.41
N TYR A 62 -18.86 7.63 -10.17
CA TYR A 62 -20.25 7.93 -9.80
C TYR A 62 -20.43 9.31 -9.14
N ARG A 63 -19.54 10.27 -9.40
CA ARG A 63 -19.76 11.69 -9.06
C ARG A 63 -20.87 12.29 -9.96
N SER A 64 -22.11 11.88 -9.74
CA SER A 64 -23.26 12.60 -10.25
C SER A 64 -23.37 13.94 -9.51
N LYS A 65 -23.37 15.05 -10.25
CA LYS A 65 -23.41 16.43 -9.71
C LYS A 65 -24.69 16.81 -8.98
N HIS A 66 -25.65 15.89 -8.86
CA HIS A 66 -26.87 16.10 -8.10
C HIS A 66 -27.13 14.86 -7.24
N ILE A 67 -27.15 15.11 -5.93
CA ILE A 67 -27.50 14.25 -4.78
C ILE A 67 -26.32 14.23 -3.81
N GLN A 68 -26.62 14.70 -2.60
CA GLN A 68 -25.72 14.82 -1.46
C GLN A 68 -24.92 13.53 -1.26
N ALA A 69 -23.60 13.69 -1.23
CA ALA A 69 -22.60 12.85 -0.60
C ALA A 69 -23.12 11.55 0.06
N ASP A 70 -23.46 10.54 -0.74
CA ASP A 70 -23.40 9.19 -0.21
C ASP A 70 -21.92 8.80 -0.19
N MET A 71 -21.40 8.73 1.03
CA MET A 71 -20.07 8.32 1.44
C MET A 71 -19.83 6.85 1.08
N SER A 72 -19.92 6.49 -0.21
CA SER A 72 -19.42 5.22 -0.70
C SER A 72 -17.89 5.26 -0.56
N GLN A 73 -17.39 4.83 0.60
CA GLN A 73 -15.96 4.65 0.78
C GLN A 73 -15.45 3.73 -0.33
N PRO A 74 -14.31 4.07 -0.95
CA PRO A 74 -13.72 3.23 -1.97
C PRO A 74 -13.58 1.80 -1.46
N ARG A 75 -13.95 0.83 -2.30
CA ARG A 75 -13.75 -0.58 -1.96
C ARG A 75 -12.24 -0.83 -1.93
N ILE A 76 -11.69 -1.12 -0.75
CA ILE A 76 -10.25 -1.36 -0.56
C ILE A 76 -9.91 -2.85 -0.41
N PHE A 77 -10.81 -3.76 -0.78
CA PHE A 77 -10.66 -5.19 -0.54
C PHE A 77 -9.37 -5.77 -1.14
N CYS A 78 -9.11 -5.56 -2.43
CA CYS A 78 -7.88 -6.04 -3.04
C CYS A 78 -6.64 -5.32 -2.50
N LEU A 79 -6.77 -4.06 -2.07
CA LEU A 79 -5.68 -3.33 -1.43
C LEU A 79 -5.30 -3.99 -0.09
N GLN A 80 -6.28 -4.39 0.71
CA GLN A 80 -6.10 -5.17 1.95
C GLN A 80 -5.47 -6.54 1.66
N LYS A 81 -5.98 -7.26 0.65
CA LYS A 81 -5.45 -8.58 0.27
C LYS A 81 -4.02 -8.53 -0.24
N LEU A 82 -3.59 -7.45 -0.89
CA LEU A 82 -2.18 -7.28 -1.26
C LEU A 82 -1.27 -7.23 -0.03
N VAL A 83 -1.71 -6.61 1.08
CA VAL A 83 -0.94 -6.58 2.33
C VAL A 83 -0.81 -7.98 2.94
N GLU A 84 -1.90 -8.73 3.01
CA GLU A 84 -1.91 -10.09 3.52
C GLU A 84 -1.05 -11.03 2.67
N VAL A 85 -1.21 -10.99 1.34
CA VAL A 85 -0.40 -11.80 0.40
C VAL A 85 1.08 -11.45 0.53
N ALA A 86 1.42 -10.17 0.66
CA ALA A 86 2.79 -9.73 0.89
C ALA A 86 3.34 -10.35 2.19
N ASP A 87 2.57 -10.28 3.28
CA ASP A 87 2.97 -10.81 4.59
C ASP A 87 3.23 -12.31 4.55
N TYR A 88 2.28 -13.09 4.00
CA TYR A 88 2.41 -14.55 3.90
C TYR A 88 3.64 -14.99 3.10
N ASN A 89 4.01 -14.22 2.06
CA ASN A 89 5.09 -14.60 1.15
C ASN A 89 6.46 -14.05 1.56
N MET A 90 6.52 -13.00 2.39
CA MET A 90 7.77 -12.30 2.71
C MET A 90 8.84 -13.21 3.34
N ALA A 91 8.44 -14.17 4.17
CA ALA A 91 9.37 -15.08 4.84
C ALA A 91 9.71 -16.33 4.02
N VAL A 92 8.78 -16.80 3.18
CA VAL A 92 8.88 -18.09 2.49
C VAL A 92 9.56 -17.98 1.12
N ARG A 93 9.43 -16.84 0.44
CA ARG A 93 9.94 -16.68 -0.93
C ARG A 93 11.43 -16.34 -0.95
N GLY A 94 12.15 -16.94 -1.91
CA GLY A 94 13.54 -16.60 -2.19
C GLY A 94 13.69 -15.13 -2.62
N ARG A 95 14.85 -14.54 -2.34
CA ARG A 95 15.10 -13.09 -2.47
C ARG A 95 14.79 -12.51 -3.85
N VAL A 96 15.11 -13.23 -4.92
CA VAL A 96 14.89 -12.77 -6.30
C VAL A 96 13.39 -12.69 -6.62
N VAL A 97 12.64 -13.74 -6.25
CA VAL A 97 11.19 -13.80 -6.43
C VAL A 97 10.52 -12.73 -5.57
N TRP A 98 10.94 -12.61 -4.30
CA TRP A 98 10.43 -11.58 -3.40
C TRP A 98 10.70 -10.16 -3.89
N ALA A 99 11.90 -9.88 -4.41
CA ALA A 99 12.23 -8.57 -4.96
C ALA A 99 11.31 -8.19 -6.13
N SER A 100 10.96 -9.15 -6.97
CA SER A 100 10.04 -8.96 -8.11
C SER A 100 8.61 -8.71 -7.64
N ILE A 101 8.15 -9.47 -6.63
CA ILE A 101 6.85 -9.26 -5.98
C ILE A 101 6.78 -7.86 -5.34
N TRP A 102 7.81 -7.51 -4.56
CA TRP A 102 7.86 -6.25 -3.85
C TRP A 102 7.89 -5.05 -4.79
N GLU A 103 8.58 -5.14 -5.93
CA GLU A 103 8.60 -4.06 -6.92
C GLU A 103 7.19 -3.71 -7.42
N MET A 104 6.37 -4.71 -7.72
CA MET A 104 4.96 -4.50 -8.11
C MET A 104 4.12 -3.91 -6.97
N LEU A 105 4.28 -4.44 -5.75
CA LEU A 105 3.57 -3.96 -4.56
C LEU A 105 3.94 -2.52 -4.23
N ALA A 106 5.24 -2.22 -4.22
CA ALA A 106 5.80 -0.92 -3.93
C ALA A 106 5.30 0.13 -4.93
N ASP A 107 5.34 -0.16 -6.23
CA ASP A 107 4.78 0.73 -7.26
C ASP A 107 3.28 0.97 -7.01
N HIS A 108 2.51 -0.09 -6.76
CA HIS A 108 1.07 0.03 -6.53
C HIS A 108 0.73 0.84 -5.28
N PHE A 109 1.29 0.51 -4.11
CA PHE A 109 1.06 1.26 -2.88
C PHE A 109 1.51 2.71 -2.99
N THR A 110 2.64 2.98 -3.67
CA THR A 110 3.13 4.35 -3.88
C THR A 110 2.13 5.17 -4.70
N ARG A 111 1.62 4.61 -5.81
CA ARG A 111 0.60 5.30 -6.64
C ARG A 111 -0.68 5.58 -5.85
N VAL A 112 -1.13 4.60 -5.06
CA VAL A 112 -2.33 4.73 -4.22
C VAL A 112 -2.11 5.78 -3.14
N ALA A 113 -0.93 5.80 -2.50
CA ALA A 113 -0.55 6.80 -1.50
C ALA A 113 -0.41 8.22 -2.07
N CYS A 114 -0.17 8.38 -3.37
CA CYS A 114 -0.18 9.68 -4.05
C CYS A 114 -1.55 10.06 -4.64
N GLY A 115 -2.60 9.28 -4.38
CA GLY A 115 -3.95 9.54 -4.85
C GLY A 115 -4.68 10.64 -4.08
N GLU A 116 -5.78 11.15 -4.65
CA GLU A 116 -6.58 12.24 -4.06
C GLU A 116 -7.40 11.81 -2.84
N ASN A 117 -7.73 10.52 -2.71
CA ASN A 117 -8.50 10.03 -1.57
C ASN A 117 -7.58 9.84 -0.36
N GLN A 118 -7.59 10.80 0.55
CA GLN A 118 -6.72 10.84 1.72
C GLN A 118 -6.83 9.58 2.61
N ALA A 119 -8.03 9.05 2.83
CA ALA A 119 -8.21 7.85 3.66
C ALA A 119 -7.52 6.62 3.04
N VAL A 120 -7.65 6.45 1.72
CA VAL A 120 -6.98 5.38 0.98
C VAL A 120 -5.47 5.61 0.93
N ALA A 121 -5.04 6.86 0.74
CA ALA A 121 -3.64 7.22 0.71
C ALA A 121 -2.95 6.90 2.05
N MET A 122 -3.56 7.29 3.16
CA MET A 122 -3.09 6.95 4.51
C MET A 122 -3.06 5.43 4.74
N TYR A 123 -4.08 4.69 4.27
CA TYR A 123 -4.06 3.22 4.35
C TYR A 123 -2.86 2.61 3.60
N ALA A 124 -2.52 3.13 2.41
CA ALA A 124 -1.39 2.65 1.65
C ALA A 124 -0.04 2.97 2.32
N VAL A 125 0.10 4.16 2.92
CA VAL A 125 1.28 4.52 3.74
C VAL A 125 1.40 3.59 4.94
N ASP A 126 0.29 3.29 5.63
CA ASP A 126 0.29 2.39 6.78
C ASP A 126 0.67 0.95 6.38
N SER A 127 0.15 0.48 5.25
CA SER A 127 0.49 -0.82 4.66
C SER A 127 1.99 -0.94 4.40
N LEU A 128 2.60 0.08 3.80
CA LEU A 128 4.05 0.16 3.60
C LEU A 128 4.80 0.13 4.93
N ARG A 129 4.33 0.86 5.96
CA ARG A 129 4.93 0.89 7.30
C ARG A 129 4.91 -0.49 7.94
N GLN A 130 3.76 -1.17 7.96
CA GLN A 130 3.61 -2.50 8.54
C GLN A 130 4.52 -3.54 7.89
N LEU A 131 4.59 -3.55 6.55
CA LEU A 131 5.48 -4.46 5.81
C LEU A 131 6.95 -4.12 6.04
N SER A 132 7.28 -2.82 6.16
CA SER A 132 8.64 -2.36 6.44
C SER A 132 9.11 -2.74 7.85
N LEU A 133 8.25 -2.67 8.87
CA LEU A 133 8.56 -3.13 10.23
C LEU A 133 8.97 -4.60 10.27
N LYS A 134 8.27 -5.44 9.49
CA LYS A 134 8.56 -6.88 9.38
C LYS A 134 9.83 -7.12 8.57
N PHE A 135 10.01 -6.41 7.45
CA PHE A 135 11.18 -6.56 6.60
C PHE A 135 12.47 -6.12 7.30
N LEU A 136 12.47 -4.98 7.97
CA LEU A 136 13.61 -4.46 8.72
C LEU A 136 13.95 -5.30 9.96
N GLY A 137 13.04 -6.17 10.42
CA GLY A 137 13.35 -7.17 11.44
C GLY A 137 14.34 -8.24 10.97
N LYS A 138 14.58 -8.38 9.66
CA LYS A 138 15.53 -9.33 9.07
C LYS A 138 16.89 -8.68 8.89
N GLU A 139 17.96 -9.44 9.08
CA GLU A 139 19.31 -8.96 8.80
C GLU A 139 19.51 -8.70 7.30
N GLU A 140 20.08 -7.54 6.98
CA GLU A 140 20.52 -7.24 5.63
C GLU A 140 21.91 -7.84 5.38
N MET A 141 22.02 -8.64 4.31
CA MET A 141 23.30 -9.21 3.91
C MET A 141 24.25 -8.12 3.37
N VAL A 142 25.51 -8.16 3.82
CA VAL A 142 26.56 -7.24 3.37
C VAL A 142 26.68 -7.24 1.85
N GLY A 143 26.82 -6.05 1.26
CA GLY A 143 26.93 -5.86 -0.19
C GLY A 143 25.59 -5.76 -0.93
N PHE A 144 24.46 -5.98 -0.26
CA PHE A 144 23.13 -5.80 -0.83
C PHE A 144 22.44 -4.57 -0.24
N ASN A 145 21.59 -3.91 -1.05
CA ASN A 145 20.85 -2.70 -0.65
C ASN A 145 19.34 -2.94 -0.67
N PHE A 146 18.89 -4.03 -0.03
CA PHE A 146 17.48 -4.41 -0.03
C PHE A 146 16.63 -3.43 0.77
N GLN A 147 17.09 -2.99 1.94
CA GLN A 147 16.36 -2.05 2.78
C GLN A 147 16.14 -0.72 2.07
N ARG A 148 17.16 -0.21 1.36
CA ARG A 148 17.02 1.01 0.53
C ARG A 148 15.92 0.84 -0.53
N ARG A 149 15.92 -0.26 -1.27
CA ARG A 149 14.86 -0.54 -2.26
C ARG A 149 13.49 -0.70 -1.61
N PHE A 150 13.47 -1.29 -0.41
CA PHE A 150 12.24 -1.53 0.33
C PHE A 150 11.60 -0.23 0.84
N LEU A 151 12.41 0.72 1.28
CA LEU A 151 11.96 2.01 1.82
C LEU A 151 11.78 3.10 0.76
N LYS A 152 12.17 2.85 -0.49
CA LYS A 152 12.02 3.80 -1.60
C LYS A 152 10.61 4.39 -1.76
N PRO A 153 9.50 3.63 -1.55
CA PRO A 153 8.15 4.19 -1.57
C PRO A 153 7.97 5.42 -0.69
N PHE A 154 8.52 5.45 0.53
CA PHE A 154 8.39 6.61 1.42
C PHE A 154 9.05 7.87 0.86
N GLU A 155 10.20 7.73 0.18
CA GLU A 155 10.86 8.85 -0.50
C GLU A 155 9.94 9.43 -1.58
N VAL A 156 9.36 8.55 -2.41
CA VAL A 156 8.50 8.96 -3.53
C VAL A 156 7.21 9.61 -3.03
N ILE A 157 6.59 9.06 -1.99
CA ILE A 157 5.35 9.62 -1.42
C ILE A 157 5.61 10.99 -0.81
N MET A 158 6.70 11.15 -0.02
CA MET A 158 7.07 12.44 0.56
C MET A 158 7.28 13.51 -0.52
N GLN A 159 7.91 13.13 -1.63
CA GLN A 159 8.20 14.04 -2.74
C GLN A 159 6.95 14.42 -3.56
N HIS A 160 6.03 13.49 -3.79
CA HIS A 160 4.97 13.65 -4.79
C HIS A 160 3.56 13.86 -4.21
N ASN A 161 3.26 13.35 -3.02
CA ASN A 161 1.98 13.64 -2.37
C ASN A 161 1.97 15.10 -1.90
N THR A 162 0.90 15.85 -2.14
CA THR A 162 0.78 17.28 -1.79
C THR A 162 -0.07 17.53 -0.54
N ALA A 163 -0.70 16.50 0.03
CA ALA A 163 -1.52 16.61 1.22
C ALA A 163 -0.63 16.60 2.48
N PRO A 164 -0.62 17.68 3.27
CA PRO A 164 0.23 17.79 4.47
C PRO A 164 0.06 16.62 5.43
N GLU A 165 -1.17 16.19 5.67
CA GLU A 165 -1.51 15.12 6.61
C GLU A 165 -0.92 13.77 6.18
N THR A 166 -0.84 13.51 4.86
CA THR A 166 -0.22 12.27 4.35
C THR A 166 1.29 12.33 4.50
N ARG A 167 1.92 13.49 4.27
CA ARG A 167 3.36 13.70 4.49
C ARG A 167 3.74 13.59 5.96
N GLU A 168 2.97 14.19 6.86
CA GLU A 168 3.13 14.02 8.32
C GLU A 168 3.01 12.56 8.74
N PHE A 169 2.07 11.83 8.14
CA PHE A 169 1.90 10.42 8.40
C PHE A 169 3.07 9.57 7.86
N VAL A 170 3.70 9.96 6.75
CA VAL A 170 4.96 9.37 6.28
C VAL A 170 6.09 9.59 7.29
N LEU A 171 6.27 10.81 7.81
CA LEU A 171 7.29 11.08 8.84
C LEU A 171 7.03 10.29 10.12
N SER A 172 5.79 10.28 10.60
CA SER A 172 5.37 9.49 11.76
C SER A 172 5.63 7.99 11.54
N SER A 173 5.41 7.50 10.31
CA SER A 173 5.71 6.12 9.92
C SER A 173 7.20 5.83 9.99
N ILE A 174 8.06 6.70 9.45
CA ILE A 174 9.52 6.56 9.53
C ILE A 174 10.00 6.60 10.99
N ASN A 175 9.49 7.53 11.81
CA ASN A 175 9.80 7.58 13.22
C ASN A 175 9.47 6.25 13.92
N ASN A 176 8.28 5.71 13.65
CA ASN A 176 7.88 4.42 14.18
C ASN A 176 8.80 3.27 13.73
N LEU A 177 9.27 3.26 12.48
CA LEU A 177 10.27 2.30 12.01
C LEU A 177 11.59 2.42 12.79
N LEU A 178 12.08 3.64 13.01
CA LEU A 178 13.32 3.89 13.73
C LEU A 178 13.23 3.46 15.18
N LEU A 179 12.18 3.86 15.90
CA LEU A 179 11.95 3.46 17.29
C LEU A 179 11.93 1.93 17.45
N ALA A 180 11.37 1.20 16.48
CA ALA A 180 11.25 -0.25 16.55
C ALA A 180 12.47 -1.02 16.02
N ARG A 181 13.23 -0.46 15.06
CA ARG A 181 14.19 -1.19 14.22
C ARG A 181 15.50 -0.45 13.95
N ALA A 182 15.79 0.70 14.55
CA ALA A 182 17.03 1.44 14.31
C ALA A 182 18.32 0.60 14.32
N PRO A 183 18.53 -0.35 15.27
CA PRO A 183 19.73 -1.20 15.28
C PRO A 183 19.86 -2.11 14.05
N ASN A 184 18.74 -2.42 13.39
CA ASN A 184 18.69 -3.28 12.20
C ASN A 184 18.82 -2.49 10.90
N VAL A 185 18.73 -1.16 10.94
CA VAL A 185 18.83 -0.33 9.73
C VAL A 185 20.28 -0.25 9.26
N ARG A 186 20.49 -0.59 7.98
CA ARG A 186 21.75 -0.63 7.25
C ARG A 186 21.65 0.26 6.01
N SER A 187 21.49 -0.30 4.81
CA SER A 187 21.32 0.50 3.58
C SER A 187 20.06 1.38 3.61
N GLY A 188 19.08 1.05 4.46
CA GLY A 188 17.84 1.80 4.65
C GLY A 188 18.04 3.24 5.14
N TRP A 189 19.15 3.53 5.83
CA TRP A 189 19.48 4.90 6.27
C TRP A 189 19.50 5.90 5.12
N LYS A 190 19.95 5.49 3.93
CA LYS A 190 19.96 6.36 2.74
C LYS A 190 18.57 6.84 2.37
N SER A 191 17.58 5.95 2.42
CA SER A 191 16.19 6.29 2.12
C SER A 191 15.57 7.15 3.21
N ILE A 192 15.86 6.85 4.47
CA ILE A 192 15.37 7.61 5.63
C ILE A 192 15.89 9.06 5.59
N PHE A 193 17.19 9.25 5.35
CA PHE A 193 17.75 10.59 5.21
C PHE A 193 17.21 11.35 4.00
N HIS A 194 16.92 10.67 2.88
CA HIS A 194 16.24 11.33 1.76
C HIS A 194 14.83 11.79 2.13
N VAL A 195 14.08 11.01 2.92
CA VAL A 195 12.74 11.42 3.39
C VAL A 195 12.86 12.68 4.26
N PHE A 196 13.74 12.69 5.26
CA PHE A 196 13.95 13.85 6.12
C PHE A 196 14.45 15.07 5.36
N SER A 197 15.43 14.89 4.47
CA SER A 197 15.94 15.98 3.64
C SER A 197 14.87 16.55 2.72
N THR A 198 13.99 15.71 2.16
CA THR A 198 12.88 16.19 1.33
C THR A 198 11.88 16.96 2.18
N ALA A 199 11.51 16.43 3.34
CA ALA A 199 10.57 17.07 4.26
C ALA A 199 11.06 18.43 4.76
N GLY A 200 12.34 18.55 5.14
CA GLY A 200 12.94 19.82 5.60
C GLY A 200 13.13 20.87 4.50
N MET A 201 12.93 20.51 3.22
CA MET A 201 12.92 21.47 2.10
C MET A 201 11.50 21.94 1.75
N LEU A 202 10.47 21.38 2.37
CA LEU A 202 9.09 21.79 2.14
C LEU A 202 8.80 23.14 2.80
N ARG A 203 7.89 23.91 2.20
CA ARG A 203 7.51 25.22 2.74
C ARG A 203 6.62 25.12 3.97
N GLU A 204 6.03 23.95 4.21
CA GLU A 204 5.21 23.70 5.39
C GLU A 204 6.08 23.60 6.64
N GLU A 205 6.05 24.62 7.50
CA GLU A 205 6.87 24.70 8.72
C GLU A 205 6.63 23.53 9.67
N ALA A 206 5.37 23.10 9.83
CA ALA A 206 5.01 21.95 10.67
C ALA A 206 5.70 20.65 10.22
N ILE A 207 5.74 20.39 8.91
CA ILE A 207 6.38 19.19 8.34
C ILE A 207 7.90 19.28 8.47
N SER A 208 8.46 20.46 8.23
CA SER A 208 9.88 20.71 8.41
C SER A 208 10.30 20.49 9.87
N GLN A 209 9.56 21.06 10.83
CA GLN A 209 9.83 20.92 12.26
C GLN A 209 9.71 19.45 12.70
N LEU A 210 8.66 18.75 12.26
CA LEU A 210 8.50 17.32 12.56
C LEU A 210 9.66 16.48 12.03
N ALA A 211 10.20 16.81 10.86
CA ALA A 211 11.38 16.13 10.32
C ALA A 211 12.63 16.39 11.17
N PHE A 212 12.82 17.62 11.66
CA PHE A 212 13.91 17.95 12.60
C PHE A 212 13.77 17.25 13.95
N ASP A 213 12.56 17.18 14.51
CA ASP A 213 12.31 16.55 15.81
C ASP A 213 12.46 15.02 15.78
N THR A 214 12.39 14.42 14.59
CA THR A 214 12.50 12.96 14.39
C THR A 214 13.96 12.50 14.21
N LEU A 215 14.86 13.41 13.80
CA LEU A 215 16.29 13.14 13.61
C LEU A 215 17.03 13.00 14.95
#